data_AF-A0A941DRG7-F1
#
_entry.id   AF-A0A941DRG7-F1
#
_cell.length_a   1.000
_cell.length_b   1.000
_cell.length_c   1.000
_cell.angle_alpha   90.00
_cell.angle_beta   90.00
_cell.angle_gamma   90.00
#
_symmetry.space_group_name_H-M   'P 1'
#
loop_
_entity.id
_entity.type
_entity.pdbx_description
1 polymer ?
#
loop_
_entity_poly.entity_id
_entity_poly.type
_entity_poly.pdbx_seq_one_letter_code
_entity_poly.pdbx_strand_id
1 'polypeptide(L)' 'RFEWLVIHGNKVSVFEYMGKDHIAQQPLGFMVAHYRIAKQNVYLTMWSQPADYAANRMEFLHILQSVQRPESEQY' A
#
# COMPACT_ATOMS: atom_id res chain seq x y z
N ARG A 1 1.72 -5.73 10.98
CA ARG A 1 0.27 -5.54 11.22
C ARG A 1 -0.47 -5.85 9.92
N PHE A 2 -1.63 -6.50 9.99
CA PHE A 2 -2.47 -6.79 8.83
C PHE A 2 -3.84 -6.15 9.02
N GLU A 3 -4.39 -5.53 7.98
CA GLU A 3 -5.72 -4.90 8.00
C GLU A 3 -6.44 -5.02 6.65
N TRP A 4 -7.78 -4.99 6.71
CA TRP A 4 -8.64 -4.91 5.53
C TRP A 4 -9.24 -3.51 5.44
N LEU A 5 -9.17 -2.92 4.24
CA LEU A 5 -9.79 -1.64 3.90
C LEU A 5 -10.77 -1.82 2.75
N VAL A 6 -11.75 -0.92 2.64
CA VAL A 6 -12.64 -0.83 1.48
C VAL A 6 -12.36 0.48 0.77
N ILE A 7 -11.91 0.42 -0.48
CA ILE A 7 -11.56 1.59 -1.30
C ILE A 7 -12.29 1.48 -2.63
N HIS A 8 -13.16 2.46 -2.90
CA HIS A 8 -14.04 2.46 -4.09
C HIS A 8 -14.84 1.16 -4.25
N GLY A 9 -15.31 0.58 -3.13
CA GLY A 9 -16.03 -0.69 -3.10
C GLY A 9 -15.16 -1.95 -3.26
N ASN A 10 -13.84 -1.81 -3.45
CA ASN A 10 -12.92 -2.94 -3.54
C ASN A 10 -12.33 -3.27 -2.17
N LYS A 11 -12.21 -4.56 -1.86
CA LYS A 11 -11.46 -5.03 -0.69
C LYS A 11 -9.97 -4.91 -0.96
N VAL A 12 -9.29 -4.16 -0.12
CA VAL A 12 -7.84 -3.97 -0.15
C VAL A 12 -7.25 -4.58 1.11
N SER A 13 -6.30 -5.49 0.95
CA SER A 13 -5.50 -5.99 2.07
C SER A 13 -4.28 -5.10 2.24
N VAL A 14 -4.00 -4.74 3.48
CA VAL A 14 -2.85 -3.91 3.83
C VAL A 14 -2.01 -4.65 4.85
N PHE A 15 -0.70 -4.66 4.61
CA PHE A 15 0.27 -5.26 5.49
C PHE A 15 1.39 -4.26 5.79
N GLU A 16 1.68 -4.11 7.07
CA GLU A 16 2.71 -3.24 7.62
C GLU A 16 3.78 -4.09 8.32
N TYR A 17 5.04 -3.75 8.12
CA TYR A 17 6.18 -4.41 8.75
C TYR A 17 7.22 -3.37 9.16
N MET A 18 7.76 -3.50 10.36
CA MET A 18 8.92 -2.73 10.82
C MET A 18 10.09 -3.70 10.95
N GLY A 19 11.19 -3.40 10.27
CA GLY A 19 12.34 -4.28 10.24
C GLY A 19 13.63 -3.54 9.92
N LYS A 20 14.52 -4.23 9.24
CA LYS A 20 15.85 -3.74 8.86
C LYS A 20 16.03 -3.90 7.36
N ASP A 21 16.50 -2.84 6.70
CA ASP A 21 17.03 -2.92 5.35
C ASP A 21 18.30 -3.76 5.36
N HIS A 22 18.33 -4.87 4.63
CA HIS A 22 19.47 -5.78 4.62
C HIS A 22 20.68 -5.25 3.83
N ILE A 23 20.49 -4.26 2.96
CA ILE A 23 21.57 -3.65 2.16
C ILE A 23 22.16 -2.47 2.94
N ALA A 24 21.32 -1.51 3.32
CA ALA A 24 21.72 -0.31 4.05
C ALA A 24 21.99 -0.56 5.54
N GLN A 25 21.55 -1.72 6.06
CA GLN A 25 21.66 -2.09 7.48
C GLN A 25 20.95 -1.09 8.42
N GLN A 26 19.95 -0.35 7.91
CA GLN A 26 19.19 0.64 8.67
C GLN A 26 17.81 0.12 9.05
N PRO A 27 17.21 0.61 10.15
CA PRO A 27 15.79 0.42 10.43
C PRO A 27 14.92 0.87 9.25
N LEU A 28 13.87 0.11 8.96
CA LEU A 28 13.00 0.34 7.81
C LEU A 28 11.55 0.00 8.15
N GLY A 29 10.66 0.93 7.88
CA GLY A 29 9.23 0.69 7.85
C GLY A 29 8.78 0.36 6.43
N PHE A 30 7.94 -0.67 6.33
CA PHE A 30 7.37 -1.17 5.10
C PHE A 30 5.84 -1.19 5.22
N MET A 31 5.18 -0.84 4.14
CA MET A 31 3.74 -1.02 3.97
C MET A 31 3.45 -1.50 2.55
N VAL A 32 2.53 -2.45 2.42
CA VAL A 32 2.02 -2.90 1.14
C VAL A 32 0.51 -2.91 1.16
N ALA A 33 -0.10 -2.43 0.09
CA ALA A 33 -1.50 -2.61 -0.21
C ALA A 33 -1.63 -3.56 -1.40
N HIS A 34 -2.46 -4.59 -1.25
CA HIS A 34 -2.82 -5.54 -2.30
C HIS A 34 -4.32 -5.49 -2.56
N TYR A 35 -4.66 -5.36 -3.83
CA TYR A 35 -6.04 -5.39 -4.29
C TYR A 35 -6.13 -5.99 -5.69
N ARG A 36 -7.35 -6.36 -6.09
CA ARG A 36 -7.60 -6.95 -7.40
C ARG A 36 -8.42 -5.99 -8.26
N ILE A 37 -7.91 -5.68 -9.44
CA ILE A 37 -8.66 -5.02 -10.51
C ILE A 37 -8.94 -6.08 -11.57
N ALA A 38 -10.22 -6.40 -11.79
CA ALA A 38 -10.63 -7.48 -12.69
C ALA A 38 -9.89 -8.80 -12.38
N LYS A 39 -9.10 -9.33 -13.33
CA LYS A 39 -8.31 -10.56 -13.15
C LYS A 39 -6.86 -10.31 -12.73
N GLN A 40 -6.46 -9.07 -12.48
CA GLN A 40 -5.10 -8.68 -12.17
C GLN A 40 -4.92 -8.44 -10.65
N ASN A 41 -3.73 -8.81 -10.13
CA ASN A 41 -3.31 -8.43 -8.79
C ASN A 41 -2.49 -7.15 -8.88
N VAL A 42 -2.84 -6.16 -8.08
CA VAL A 42 -2.12 -4.89 -7.99
C VAL A 42 -1.53 -4.77 -6.60
N TYR A 43 -0.26 -4.39 -6.55
CA TYR A 43 0.49 -4.17 -5.31
C TYR A 43 1.04 -2.74 -5.35
N LEU A 44 0.77 -1.99 -4.29
CA LEU A 44 1.41 -0.71 -4.02
C LEU A 44 2.27 -0.87 -2.78
N THR A 45 3.52 -0.43 -2.83
CA THR A 45 4.47 -0.59 -1.72
C THR A 45 5.07 0.75 -1.32
N MET A 46 5.33 0.90 -0.03
CA MET A 46 6.02 2.02 0.56
C MET A 46 7.15 1.49 1.43
N TRP A 47 8.30 2.12 1.29
CA TRP A 47 9.45 1.97 2.15
C TRP A 47 9.75 3.33 2.77
N SER A 48 9.98 3.38 4.07
CA SER A 48 10.22 4.62 4.80
C SER A 48 11.18 4.40 5.95
N GLN A 49 12.00 5.39 6.26
CA GLN A 49 12.71 5.40 7.55
C GLN A 49 11.68 5.42 8.69
N PRO A 50 11.97 4.85 9.87
CA PRO A 50 11.01 4.79 10.97
C PRO A 50 10.57 6.16 11.48
N ALA A 51 11.46 7.16 11.43
CA ALA A 51 11.16 8.52 11.86
C ALA A 51 10.03 9.14 11.02
N ASP A 52 9.98 8.83 9.72
CA ASP A 52 9.02 9.39 8.78
C ASP A 52 7.81 8.48 8.53
N TYR A 53 7.82 7.26 9.09
CA TYR A 53 6.85 6.22 8.75
C TYR A 53 5.41 6.66 9.02
N ALA A 54 5.15 7.35 10.13
CA ALA A 54 3.80 7.79 10.48
C ALA A 54 3.24 8.79 9.45
N ALA A 55 4.06 9.76 9.02
CA ALA A 55 3.66 10.73 8.00
C ALA A 55 3.47 10.05 6.64
N ASN A 56 4.44 9.22 6.22
CA ASN A 56 4.40 8.53 4.95
C ASN A 56 3.25 7.51 4.88
N ARG A 57 2.88 6.87 6.00
CA ARG A 57 1.70 5.99 6.08
C ARG A 57 0.41 6.74 5.74
N MET A 58 0.25 7.96 6.25
CA MET A 58 -0.93 8.77 5.95
C MET A 58 -0.98 9.16 4.47
N GLU A 59 0.15 9.57 3.90
CA GLU A 59 0.28 9.89 2.48
C GLU A 59 0.00 8.65 1.60
N PHE A 60 0.53 7.49 1.98
CA PHE A 60 0.31 6.25 1.27
C PHE A 60 -1.16 5.85 1.23
N LEU A 61 -1.88 5.99 2.35
CA LEU A 61 -3.32 5.76 2.39
C LEU A 61 -4.09 6.76 1.52
N HIS A 62 -3.65 8.02 1.47
CA HIS A 62 -4.24 9.02 0.58
C HIS A 62 -4.02 8.67 -0.91
N ILE A 63 -2.80 8.28 -1.30
CA ILE A 63 -2.50 7.77 -2.65
C ILE A 63 -3.37 6.57 -2.97
N LEU A 64 -3.50 5.62 -2.05
CA LEU A 64 -4.30 4.42 -2.25
C LEU A 64 -5.78 4.76 -2.48
N GLN A 65 -6.30 5.78 -1.80
CA GLN A 65 -7.66 6.31 -2.02
C GLN A 65 -7.81 7.05 -3.35
N SER A 66 -6.73 7.62 -3.91
CA SER A 66 -6.78 8.31 -5.19
C SER A 66 -6.66 7.38 -6.40
N VAL A 67 -6.23 6.12 -6.20
CA VAL A 67 -6.18 5.14 -7.29
C VAL A 67 -7.59 4.83 -7.78
N GLN A 68 -7.95 5.44 -8.90
CA GLN A 68 -9.16 5.12 -9.62
C GLN A 68 -8.96 3.86 -10.45
N ARG A 69 -10.01 3.05 -10.51
CA ARG A 69 -10.10 2.00 -11.52
C ARG A 69 -10.25 2.72 -12.86
N PRO A 70 -9.41 2.46 -13.87
CA PRO A 70 -9.76 2.93 -15.21
C PRO A 70 -11.16 2.39 -15.48
N GLU A 71 -12.10 3.29 -15.78
CA GLU A 71 -13.42 2.89 -16.23
C GLU A 71 -13.17 1.87 -17.33
N SER A 72 -13.68 0.65 -17.12
CA SER A 72 -13.57 -0.36 -18.15
C SER A 72 -14.31 0.21 -19.35
N GLU A 73 -13.57 0.72 -20.34
CA GLU A 73 -14.10 0.87 -21.68
C GLU A 73 -14.67 -0.50 -22.02
N GLN A 74 -16.00 -0.49 -22.23
CA GLN A 74 -16.77 -1.66 -22.58
C GLN A 74 -16.25 -2.16 -23.92
N TYR A 75 -15.34 -3.12 -23.90
CA TYR A 75 -14.93 -3.92 -25.06
C TYR A 75 -15.71 -5.23 -25.08
#